data_AF-A0A7S1MKC3-F1
#
_entry.id   AF-A0A7S1MKC3-F1
#
_cell.length_a   1.000
_cell.length_b   1.000
_cell.length_c   1.000
_cell.angle_alpha   90.00
_cell.angle_beta   90.00
_cell.angle_gamma   90.00
#
_symmetry.space_group_name_H-M   'P 1'
#
loop_
_entity.id
_entity.type
_entity.pdbx_description
1 polymer ?
#
loop_
_entity_poly.entity_id
_entity_poly.type
_entity_poly.pdbx_seq_one_letter_code
_entity_poly.pdbx_strand_id
1 'polypeptide(L)'
;MVLRSTCLRLGRAKGGQTAWSPNRGPSVGPSGSSNNVLTSSELLKIGYRPLPREHTVEYEEDFGSNVAIFRSYVGKGVEEEAPARMHGICRSATELRHMRRDLAAKANAAQNAAARREAGQPEFVTSTDDNAPVGTLTSARFLFTEKRLRYLERFQRHFGDSPRLRALAEAGAVLYGADGDEGEVARSRDAWLHEFLQLDAASLQRDAELATEAEAAWEDGARVSKDPHRLLHDGDDDAEGGAWDEHVVRLPGETADFSAVYANFAAYCAGKTRAATPGVVRDTVAARAVASQKATWREILDALALEDFHRLQGADVMAAAAELSDRLATVRLFDAKLGEIVKEQAGAVRAGEGVQEAVSRANPDRRSREPDTAG
;
A
#
# COMPACT_ATOMS: atom_id res chain seq x y z
N MET A 1 -29.56 -40.93 -35.04
CA MET A 1 -29.11 -39.65 -34.49
C MET A 1 -30.31 -38.71 -34.46
N VAL A 2 -31.00 -38.61 -33.31
CA VAL A 2 -32.23 -37.82 -33.16
C VAL A 2 -31.97 -36.70 -32.17
N LEU A 3 -32.15 -35.46 -32.64
CA LEU A 3 -32.17 -34.22 -31.87
C LEU A 3 -32.99 -34.40 -30.59
N ARG A 4 -32.37 -34.20 -29.43
CA ARG A 4 -33.09 -33.74 -28.24
C ARG A 4 -32.76 -32.27 -28.03
N SER A 5 -33.44 -31.45 -28.84
CA SER A 5 -33.74 -30.07 -28.50
C SER A 5 -34.52 -30.08 -27.18
N THR A 6 -33.83 -29.96 -26.06
CA THR A 6 -34.46 -29.66 -24.78
C THR A 6 -35.08 -28.28 -24.88
N CYS A 7 -36.39 -28.24 -25.03
CA CYS A 7 -37.18 -27.03 -24.84
C CYS A 7 -36.89 -26.49 -23.43
N LEU A 8 -36.13 -25.41 -23.33
CA LEU A 8 -36.08 -24.54 -22.16
C LEU A 8 -37.48 -23.92 -21.99
N ARG A 9 -38.42 -24.70 -21.45
CA ARG A 9 -39.70 -24.17 -20.97
C ARG A 9 -39.37 -23.27 -19.79
N LEU A 10 -39.51 -21.98 -19.97
CA LEU A 10 -39.43 -20.95 -18.93
C LEU A 10 -40.48 -21.29 -17.85
N GLY A 11 -40.05 -22.01 -16.81
CA GLY A 11 -40.85 -22.17 -15.61
C GLY A 11 -40.96 -20.82 -14.92
N ARG A 12 -42.18 -20.28 -14.80
CA ARG A 12 -42.43 -19.08 -14.01
C ARG A 12 -42.83 -19.50 -12.60
N ALA A 13 -42.10 -19.02 -11.60
CA ALA A 13 -42.50 -19.21 -10.21
C ALA A 13 -43.84 -18.51 -9.94
N LYS A 14 -44.76 -19.21 -9.26
CA LYS A 14 -46.02 -18.64 -8.76
C LYS A 14 -45.86 -18.38 -7.26
N GLY A 15 -46.23 -17.19 -6.81
CA GLY A 15 -46.10 -16.80 -5.40
C GLY A 15 -46.72 -17.84 -4.46
N GLY A 16 -45.93 -18.30 -3.49
CA GLY A 16 -46.34 -19.29 -2.49
C GLY A 16 -46.40 -20.75 -2.97
N GLN A 17 -46.02 -21.06 -4.21
CA GLN A 17 -46.01 -22.44 -4.73
C GLN A 17 -44.61 -22.85 -5.19
N THR A 18 -44.15 -24.01 -4.73
CA THR A 18 -42.86 -24.60 -5.12
C THR A 18 -43.06 -25.91 -5.85
N ALA A 19 -42.28 -26.12 -6.91
CA ALA A 19 -42.22 -27.40 -7.60
C ALA A 19 -41.22 -28.31 -6.86
N TRP A 20 -41.66 -29.49 -6.47
CA TRP A 20 -40.78 -30.50 -5.89
C TRP A 20 -39.89 -31.09 -6.97
N SER A 21 -38.59 -31.19 -6.71
CA SER A 21 -37.61 -31.81 -7.62
C SER A 21 -36.95 -33.00 -6.92
N PRO A 22 -36.70 -34.12 -7.63
CA PRO A 22 -36.08 -35.30 -7.03
C PRO A 22 -34.60 -35.03 -6.68
N ASN A 23 -34.16 -35.52 -5.53
CA ASN A 23 -32.74 -35.42 -5.13
C ASN A 23 -31.86 -36.30 -6.03
N ARG A 24 -30.68 -35.79 -6.39
CA ARG A 24 -29.63 -36.56 -7.09
C ARG A 24 -28.91 -37.50 -6.11
N GLY A 25 -29.55 -38.61 -5.75
CA GLY A 25 -28.92 -39.75 -5.07
C GLY A 25 -28.20 -39.44 -3.74
N PRO A 26 -27.48 -40.41 -3.17
CA PRO A 26 -26.87 -40.30 -1.84
C PRO A 26 -25.54 -39.51 -1.78
N SER A 27 -24.97 -39.08 -2.92
CA SER A 27 -23.67 -38.40 -2.97
C SER A 27 -23.74 -36.87 -2.77
N VAL A 28 -24.93 -36.29 -2.79
CA VAL A 28 -25.14 -34.84 -2.59
C VAL A 28 -26.02 -34.66 -1.36
N GLY A 29 -25.52 -33.95 -0.35
CA GLY A 29 -26.26 -33.66 0.86
C GLY A 29 -27.52 -32.84 0.59
N PRO A 30 -28.43 -32.71 1.58
CA PRO A 30 -29.72 -32.02 1.44
C PRO A 30 -29.60 -30.52 1.09
N SER A 31 -28.41 -29.93 1.21
CA SER A 31 -28.09 -28.55 0.83
C SER A 31 -27.53 -28.39 -0.60
N GLY A 32 -27.43 -29.47 -1.37
CA GLY A 32 -26.73 -29.44 -2.67
C GLY A 32 -25.20 -29.43 -2.55
N SER A 33 -24.66 -29.47 -1.32
CA SER A 33 -23.23 -29.62 -1.02
C SER A 33 -22.94 -31.07 -0.64
N SER A 34 -21.86 -31.66 -1.17
CA SER A 34 -21.34 -32.92 -0.64
C SER A 34 -20.55 -32.66 0.64
N ASN A 35 -20.72 -33.50 1.65
CA ASN A 35 -19.79 -33.56 2.80
C ASN A 35 -18.53 -34.38 2.46
N ASN A 36 -18.50 -34.99 1.26
CA ASN A 36 -17.38 -35.75 0.74
C ASN A 36 -16.57 -34.91 -0.26
N VAL A 37 -15.29 -35.25 -0.40
CA VAL A 37 -14.37 -34.66 -1.38
C VAL A 37 -14.92 -34.83 -2.80
N LEU A 38 -15.11 -33.71 -3.51
CA LEU A 38 -15.56 -33.70 -4.90
C LEU A 38 -14.46 -34.26 -5.81
N THR A 39 -14.84 -35.05 -6.82
CA THR A 39 -13.88 -35.52 -7.82
C THR A 39 -13.50 -34.39 -8.80
N SER A 40 -12.33 -34.49 -9.44
CA SER A 40 -11.88 -33.51 -10.44
C SER A 40 -12.89 -33.31 -11.57
N SER A 41 -13.59 -34.39 -11.97
CA SER A 41 -14.63 -34.33 -13.02
C SER A 41 -15.89 -33.56 -12.59
N GLU A 42 -16.21 -33.55 -11.29
CA GLU A 42 -17.32 -32.79 -10.73
C GLU A 42 -16.93 -31.33 -10.53
N LEU A 43 -15.70 -31.08 -10.05
CA LEU A 43 -15.12 -29.75 -9.95
C LEU A 43 -15.02 -29.08 -11.32
N LEU A 44 -14.68 -29.81 -12.38
CA LEU A 44 -14.64 -29.26 -13.74
C LEU A 44 -16.01 -28.72 -14.19
N LYS A 45 -17.11 -29.38 -13.80
CA LYS A 45 -18.47 -28.91 -14.11
C LYS A 45 -18.84 -27.64 -13.33
N ILE A 46 -18.29 -27.48 -12.13
CA ILE A 46 -18.44 -26.28 -11.31
C ILE A 46 -17.58 -25.15 -11.88
N GLY A 47 -16.32 -25.43 -12.21
CA GLY A 47 -15.38 -24.49 -12.84
C GLY A 47 -15.94 -23.94 -14.15
N TYR A 48 -16.44 -24.83 -15.03
CA TYR A 48 -17.11 -24.45 -16.29
C TYR A 48 -18.64 -24.36 -16.14
N ARG A 49 -19.12 -23.73 -15.06
CA ARG A 49 -20.54 -23.40 -14.91
C ARG A 49 -21.06 -22.66 -16.16
N PRO A 50 -22.27 -22.96 -16.67
CA PRO A 50 -22.85 -22.26 -17.80
C PRO A 50 -23.18 -20.81 -17.43
N LEU A 51 -22.31 -19.88 -17.84
CA LEU A 51 -22.47 -18.44 -17.67
C LEU A 51 -22.77 -17.79 -19.05
N PRO A 52 -23.52 -16.68 -19.11
CA PRO A 52 -23.76 -15.97 -20.36
C PRO A 52 -22.46 -15.46 -20.98
N ARG A 53 -22.10 -15.96 -22.17
CA ARG A 53 -20.81 -15.68 -22.84
C ARG A 53 -20.59 -14.21 -23.15
N GLU A 54 -21.64 -13.46 -23.47
CA GLU A 54 -21.56 -12.02 -23.80
C GLU A 54 -21.00 -11.16 -22.66
N HIS A 55 -21.08 -11.64 -21.42
CA HIS A 55 -20.64 -10.91 -20.22
C HIS A 55 -19.68 -11.71 -19.34
N THR A 56 -19.11 -12.78 -19.89
CA THR A 56 -18.16 -13.62 -19.18
C THR A 56 -16.80 -13.49 -19.82
N VAL A 57 -15.79 -13.15 -19.01
CA VAL A 57 -14.39 -13.17 -19.39
C VAL A 57 -13.76 -14.43 -18.81
N GLU A 58 -13.11 -15.21 -19.66
CA GLU A 58 -12.40 -16.43 -19.31
C GLU A 58 -10.91 -16.23 -19.55
N TYR A 59 -10.09 -16.57 -18.57
CA TYR A 59 -8.63 -16.46 -18.60
C TYR A 59 -8.03 -17.71 -17.96
N GLU A 60 -6.99 -18.25 -18.58
CA GLU A 60 -6.28 -19.43 -18.08
C GLU A 60 -4.79 -19.12 -18.08
N GLU A 61 -4.12 -19.48 -17.00
CA GLU A 61 -2.68 -19.29 -16.83
C GLU A 61 -2.01 -20.61 -16.48
N ASP A 62 -1.02 -20.98 -17.27
CA ASP A 62 -0.26 -22.23 -17.14
C ASP A 62 1.07 -21.94 -16.40
N PHE A 63 1.24 -22.58 -15.25
CA PHE A 63 2.45 -22.52 -14.43
C PHE A 63 3.33 -23.77 -14.60
N GLY A 64 3.13 -24.53 -15.68
CA GLY A 64 3.85 -25.75 -16.00
C GLY A 64 3.28 -26.97 -15.29
N SER A 65 3.44 -27.06 -13.97
CA SER A 65 2.92 -28.20 -13.20
C SER A 65 1.43 -28.09 -12.87
N ASN A 66 0.86 -26.88 -12.93
CA ASN A 66 -0.53 -26.58 -12.60
C ASN A 66 -1.07 -25.51 -13.55
N VAL A 67 -2.37 -25.57 -13.84
CA VAL A 67 -3.10 -24.54 -14.59
C VAL A 67 -4.14 -23.90 -13.68
N ALA A 68 -4.21 -22.58 -13.67
CA ALA A 68 -5.25 -21.83 -13.00
C ALA A 68 -6.28 -21.31 -14.00
N ILE A 69 -7.56 -21.57 -13.73
CA ILE A 69 -8.69 -21.14 -14.57
C ILE A 69 -9.45 -20.05 -13.84
N PHE A 70 -9.58 -18.89 -14.46
CA PHE A 70 -10.31 -17.74 -13.95
C PHE A 70 -11.47 -17.40 -14.88
N ARG A 71 -12.69 -17.38 -14.33
CA ARG A 71 -13.91 -17.02 -15.08
C ARG A 71 -14.68 -15.99 -14.28
N SER A 72 -14.82 -14.80 -14.85
CA SER A 72 -15.54 -13.69 -14.22
C SER A 72 -16.76 -13.32 -15.06
N TYR A 73 -17.92 -13.22 -14.42
CA TYR A 73 -19.16 -12.78 -15.02
C TYR A 73 -19.65 -11.51 -14.34
N VAL A 74 -19.95 -10.47 -15.12
CA VAL A 74 -20.54 -9.23 -14.64
C VAL A 74 -21.90 -9.05 -15.30
N GLY A 75 -22.97 -8.99 -14.51
CA GLY A 75 -24.34 -8.89 -15.04
C GLY A 75 -24.60 -7.57 -15.78
N LYS A 76 -25.53 -7.60 -16.76
CA LYS A 76 -26.07 -6.39 -17.39
C LYS A 76 -26.63 -5.46 -16.31
N GLY A 77 -26.28 -4.17 -16.35
CA GLY A 77 -26.73 -3.14 -15.40
C GLY A 77 -25.84 -2.96 -14.16
N VAL A 78 -24.98 -3.93 -13.83
CA VAL A 78 -24.05 -3.81 -12.69
C VAL A 78 -23.02 -2.70 -12.93
N GLU A 79 -22.66 -2.44 -14.19
CA GLU A 79 -21.74 -1.35 -14.55
C GLU A 79 -22.27 0.06 -14.22
N GLU A 80 -23.60 0.22 -14.18
CA GLU A 80 -24.24 1.52 -13.93
C GLU A 80 -24.56 1.71 -12.45
N GLU A 81 -24.93 0.63 -11.75
CA GLU A 81 -25.38 0.68 -10.37
C GLU A 81 -24.26 0.43 -9.35
N ALA A 82 -23.23 -0.33 -9.70
CA ALA A 82 -22.15 -0.70 -8.79
C ALA A 82 -20.90 0.15 -9.01
N PRO A 83 -20.18 0.53 -7.94
CA PRO A 83 -18.93 1.24 -8.08
C PRO A 83 -17.85 0.37 -8.76
N ALA A 84 -16.96 1.01 -9.52
CA ALA A 84 -15.85 0.37 -10.25
C ALA A 84 -15.05 -0.64 -9.43
N ARG A 85 -14.89 -0.38 -8.12
CA ARG A 85 -14.16 -1.26 -7.19
C ARG A 85 -14.83 -2.62 -6.94
N MET A 86 -16.13 -2.75 -7.17
CA MET A 86 -16.85 -4.02 -6.97
C MET A 86 -16.78 -4.92 -8.21
N HIS A 87 -16.82 -4.34 -9.41
CA HIS A 87 -16.82 -5.12 -10.66
C HIS A 87 -15.45 -5.21 -11.34
N GLY A 88 -14.49 -4.33 -10.99
CA GLY A 88 -13.10 -4.41 -11.46
C GLY A 88 -12.91 -4.17 -12.97
N ILE A 89 -13.91 -3.60 -13.65
CA ILE A 89 -13.84 -3.33 -15.10
C ILE A 89 -12.97 -2.11 -15.32
N CYS A 90 -11.97 -2.26 -16.18
CA CYS A 90 -11.05 -1.20 -16.58
C CYS A 90 -11.21 -0.97 -18.08
N ARG A 91 -11.52 0.26 -18.49
CA ARG A 91 -11.74 0.64 -19.89
C ARG A 91 -10.47 1.20 -20.55
N SER A 92 -9.46 1.53 -19.75
CA SER A 92 -8.17 2.04 -20.22
C SER A 92 -6.99 1.25 -19.63
N ALA A 93 -5.85 1.26 -20.33
CA ALA A 93 -4.62 0.66 -19.83
C ALA A 93 -4.13 1.31 -18.53
N THR A 94 -4.38 2.61 -18.36
CA THR A 94 -4.08 3.35 -17.13
C THR A 94 -4.94 2.88 -15.97
N GLU A 95 -6.27 2.75 -16.17
CA GLU A 95 -7.17 2.18 -15.15
C GLU A 95 -6.75 0.77 -14.76
N LEU A 96 -6.41 -0.07 -15.75
CA LEU A 96 -5.98 -1.44 -15.51
C LEU A 96 -4.70 -1.49 -14.65
N ARG A 97 -3.72 -0.62 -14.93
CA ARG A 97 -2.50 -0.52 -14.12
C ARG A 97 -2.80 -0.06 -12.69
N HIS A 98 -3.64 0.96 -12.52
CA HIS A 98 -4.04 1.44 -11.20
C HIS A 98 -4.81 0.38 -10.42
N MET A 99 -5.81 -0.25 -11.03
CA MET A 99 -6.62 -1.26 -10.37
C MET A 99 -5.81 -2.50 -9.98
N ARG A 100 -4.88 -2.94 -10.83
CA ARG A 100 -3.94 -4.02 -10.49
C ARG A 100 -3.09 -3.67 -9.27
N ARG A 101 -2.55 -2.44 -9.20
CA ARG A 101 -1.78 -1.97 -8.04
C ARG A 101 -2.63 -1.92 -6.77
N ASP A 102 -3.84 -1.37 -6.85
CA ASP A 102 -4.76 -1.27 -5.72
C ASP A 102 -5.18 -2.66 -5.18
N LEU A 103 -5.49 -3.60 -6.07
CA LEU A 103 -5.85 -4.96 -5.69
C LEU A 103 -4.66 -5.74 -5.14
N ALA A 104 -3.47 -5.60 -5.75
CA ALA A 104 -2.24 -6.19 -5.23
C ALA A 104 -1.92 -5.65 -3.83
N ALA A 105 -2.04 -4.34 -3.60
CA ALA A 105 -1.83 -3.74 -2.27
C ALA A 105 -2.79 -4.33 -1.23
N LYS A 106 -4.08 -4.50 -1.56
CA LYS A 106 -5.07 -5.10 -0.65
C LYS A 106 -4.79 -6.58 -0.38
N ALA A 107 -4.47 -7.35 -1.42
CA ALA A 107 -4.15 -8.77 -1.29
C ALA A 107 -2.90 -8.97 -0.43
N ASN A 108 -1.84 -8.21 -0.70
CA ASN A 108 -0.60 -8.24 0.08
C ASN A 108 -0.83 -7.81 1.53
N ALA A 109 -1.62 -6.76 1.77
CA ALA A 109 -1.98 -6.33 3.12
C ALA A 109 -2.75 -7.42 3.90
N ALA A 110 -3.70 -8.10 3.24
CA ALA A 110 -4.45 -9.20 3.84
C ALA A 110 -3.54 -10.40 4.15
N GLN A 111 -2.66 -10.78 3.22
CA GLN A 111 -1.69 -11.86 3.40
C GLN A 111 -0.70 -11.54 4.52
N ASN A 112 -0.16 -10.32 4.57
CA ASN A 112 0.75 -9.87 5.63
C ASN A 112 0.04 -9.83 6.99
N ALA A 113 -1.23 -9.42 7.04
CA ALA A 113 -2.02 -9.48 8.27
C ALA A 113 -2.26 -10.93 8.74
N ALA A 114 -2.54 -11.85 7.82
CA ALA A 114 -2.70 -13.27 8.14
C ALA A 114 -1.38 -13.88 8.68
N ALA A 115 -0.27 -13.65 7.99
CA ALA A 115 1.05 -14.14 8.39
C ALA A 115 1.46 -13.67 9.80
N ARG A 116 1.17 -12.41 10.16
CA ARG A 116 1.43 -11.88 11.51
C ARG A 116 0.59 -12.59 12.58
N ARG A 117 -0.69 -12.85 12.29
CA ARG A 117 -1.60 -13.54 13.23
C ARG A 117 -1.18 -14.98 13.47
N GLU A 118 -0.81 -15.70 12.42
CA GLU A 118 -0.34 -17.10 12.50
C GLU A 118 0.93 -17.21 13.36
N ALA A 119 1.83 -16.23 13.27
CA ALA A 119 3.12 -16.24 13.97
C ALA A 119 3.12 -15.57 15.37
N GLY A 120 1.96 -15.42 16.00
CA GLY A 120 1.87 -14.91 17.37
C GLY A 120 2.12 -13.39 17.50
N GLN A 121 1.38 -12.59 16.70
CA GLN A 121 1.42 -11.12 16.71
C GLN A 121 1.38 -10.53 18.14
N PRO A 122 2.38 -9.72 18.53
CA PRO A 122 2.26 -8.90 19.74
C PRO A 122 1.19 -7.83 19.55
N GLU A 123 0.33 -7.68 20.55
CA GLU A 123 -0.70 -6.64 20.57
C GLU A 123 -0.08 -5.30 20.99
N PHE A 124 -0.31 -4.23 20.22
CA PHE A 124 0.08 -2.88 20.62
C PHE A 124 -1.11 -2.21 21.30
N VAL A 125 -0.95 -1.87 22.57
CA VAL A 125 -2.02 -1.25 23.37
C VAL A 125 -1.63 0.17 23.73
N THR A 126 -2.50 1.09 23.33
CA THR A 126 -2.47 2.49 23.76
C THR A 126 -3.53 2.69 24.83
N SER A 127 -3.13 3.19 26.00
CA SER A 127 -4.05 3.60 27.06
C SER A 127 -3.99 5.12 27.20
N THR A 128 -5.17 5.74 27.15
CA THR A 128 -5.38 7.12 27.54
C THR A 128 -6.12 7.12 28.86
N ASP A 129 -5.64 7.86 29.85
CA ASP A 129 -6.38 8.10 31.08
C ASP A 129 -7.54 9.06 30.78
N ASP A 130 -8.76 8.66 31.12
CA ASP A 130 -9.98 9.43 30.88
C ASP A 130 -10.02 10.74 31.69
N ASN A 131 -9.22 10.84 32.76
CA ASN A 131 -9.12 12.04 33.60
C ASN A 131 -7.97 12.98 33.21
N ALA A 132 -7.10 12.55 32.29
CA ALA A 132 -5.96 13.35 31.89
C ALA A 132 -6.39 14.41 30.84
N PRO A 133 -5.73 15.58 30.79
CA PRO A 133 -6.07 16.61 29.82
C PRO A 133 -6.00 16.05 28.40
N VAL A 134 -6.93 16.51 27.55
CA VAL A 134 -7.04 16.08 26.14
C VAL A 134 -5.66 16.09 25.49
N GLY A 135 -5.25 14.96 24.93
CA GLY A 135 -3.96 14.79 24.24
C GLY A 135 -2.83 14.18 25.06
N THR A 136 -3.05 13.82 26.33
CA THR A 136 -2.05 13.08 27.10
C THR A 136 -2.19 11.57 26.94
N LEU A 137 -1.17 10.95 26.36
CA LEU A 137 -1.06 9.50 26.22
C LEU A 137 -0.36 8.92 27.46
N THR A 138 -1.10 8.18 28.28
CA THR A 138 -0.58 7.62 29.54
C THR A 138 0.34 6.43 29.32
N SER A 139 0.02 5.56 28.34
CA SER A 139 0.93 4.51 27.91
C SER A 139 0.72 4.08 26.46
N ALA A 140 1.82 3.79 25.78
CA ALA A 140 1.88 3.09 24.49
C ALA A 140 2.92 1.98 24.63
N ARG A 141 2.48 0.72 24.59
CA ARG A 141 3.38 -0.42 24.74
C ARG A 141 2.88 -1.64 23.99
N PHE A 142 3.82 -2.45 23.53
CA PHE A 142 3.52 -3.81 23.11
C PHE A 142 3.29 -4.71 24.31
N LEU A 143 2.32 -5.62 24.18
CA LEU A 143 2.11 -6.74 25.07
C LEU A 143 3.01 -7.89 24.59
N PHE A 144 4.19 -7.97 25.19
CA PHE A 144 5.20 -8.95 24.84
C PHE A 144 5.09 -10.22 25.68
N THR A 145 5.39 -11.36 25.04
CA THR A 145 5.58 -12.64 25.71
C THR A 145 6.88 -12.63 26.52
N GLU A 146 7.04 -13.58 27.45
CA GLU A 146 8.25 -13.68 28.26
C GLU A 146 9.53 -13.83 27.40
N LYS A 147 9.45 -14.56 26.28
CA LYS A 147 10.54 -14.69 25.29
C LYS A 147 11.02 -13.33 24.78
N ARG A 148 10.08 -12.44 24.42
CA ARG A 148 10.36 -11.09 23.91
C ARG A 148 10.84 -10.15 25.01
N LEU A 149 10.33 -10.28 26.25
CA LEU A 149 10.81 -9.52 27.40
C LEU A 149 12.27 -9.87 27.74
N ARG A 150 12.64 -11.16 27.72
CA ARG A 150 14.04 -11.57 27.93
C ARG A 150 14.98 -11.04 26.84
N TYR A 151 14.50 -10.91 25.60
CA TYR A 151 15.25 -10.25 24.52
C TYR A 151 15.51 -8.78 24.87
N LEU A 152 14.50 -8.03 25.32
CA LEU A 152 14.65 -6.63 25.71
C LEU A 152 15.63 -6.46 26.87
N GLU A 153 15.62 -7.36 27.85
CA GLU A 153 16.61 -7.33 28.94
C GLU A 153 18.05 -7.51 28.43
N ARG A 154 18.26 -8.43 27.47
CA ARG A 154 19.59 -8.63 26.84
C ARG A 154 20.02 -7.39 26.05
N PHE A 155 19.10 -6.81 25.30
CA PHE A 155 19.34 -5.56 24.57
C PHE A 155 19.76 -4.42 25.51
N GLN A 156 19.02 -4.23 26.61
CA GLN A 156 19.31 -3.20 27.63
C GLN A 156 20.65 -3.44 28.32
N ARG A 157 21.05 -4.69 28.57
CA ARG A 157 22.39 -4.98 29.12
C ARG A 157 23.51 -4.60 28.17
N HIS A 158 23.29 -4.70 26.86
CA HIS A 158 24.30 -4.39 25.84
C HIS A 158 24.41 -2.89 25.58
N PHE A 159 23.29 -2.21 25.35
CA PHE A 159 23.24 -0.79 24.94
C PHE A 159 22.93 0.19 26.08
N GLY A 160 22.66 -0.32 27.29
CA GLY A 160 22.15 0.48 28.40
C GLY A 160 20.67 0.84 28.26
N ASP A 161 20.15 1.59 29.23
CA ASP A 161 18.77 2.09 29.21
C ASP A 161 18.65 3.40 28.42
N SER A 162 19.06 3.36 27.14
CA SER A 162 19.00 4.53 26.27
C SER A 162 17.58 4.72 25.72
N PRO A 163 16.89 5.82 26.07
CA PRO A 163 15.53 6.07 25.57
C PRO A 163 15.50 6.25 24.05
N ARG A 164 16.63 6.65 23.44
CA ARG A 164 16.76 6.85 22.00
C ARG A 164 16.65 5.55 21.20
N LEU A 165 17.02 4.40 21.78
CA LEU A 165 16.99 3.12 21.07
C LEU A 165 15.77 2.26 21.44
N ARG A 166 14.84 2.80 22.23
CA ARG A 166 13.73 2.03 22.77
C ARG A 166 12.79 1.49 21.69
N ALA A 167 12.43 2.31 20.70
CA ALA A 167 11.55 1.86 19.62
C ALA A 167 12.24 0.80 18.73
N LEU A 168 13.55 0.95 18.52
CA LEU A 168 14.35 -0.06 17.84
C LEU A 168 14.42 -1.39 18.63
N ALA A 169 14.59 -1.33 19.94
CA ALA A 169 14.59 -2.51 20.80
C ALA A 169 13.24 -3.26 20.74
N GLU A 170 12.14 -2.51 20.80
CA GLU A 170 10.78 -3.05 20.66
C GLU A 170 10.58 -3.70 19.28
N ALA A 171 10.99 -3.06 18.19
CA ALA A 171 10.94 -3.63 16.84
C ALA A 171 11.78 -4.91 16.70
N GLY A 172 12.99 -4.94 17.25
CA GLY A 172 13.82 -6.14 17.30
C GLY A 172 13.15 -7.28 18.08
N ALA A 173 12.49 -6.97 19.20
CA ALA A 173 11.76 -7.96 19.99
C ALA A 173 10.58 -8.57 19.22
N VAL A 174 9.88 -7.77 18.41
CA VAL A 174 8.81 -8.23 17.52
C VAL A 174 9.35 -9.24 16.50
N LEU A 175 10.46 -8.92 15.83
CA LEU A 175 11.07 -9.79 14.80
C LEU A 175 11.71 -11.06 15.37
N TYR A 176 12.34 -10.95 16.55
CA TYR A 176 12.94 -12.07 17.26
C TYR A 176 11.89 -13.09 17.72
N GLY A 177 10.77 -12.58 18.24
CA GLY A 177 9.74 -13.42 18.86
C GLY A 177 8.72 -14.00 17.89
N ALA A 178 8.95 -14.02 16.58
CA ALA A 178 8.08 -14.75 15.65
C ALA A 178 8.14 -16.26 15.97
N ASP A 179 6.97 -16.89 16.08
CA ASP A 179 6.83 -18.31 16.36
C ASP A 179 6.25 -19.02 15.11
N GLY A 180 6.58 -20.30 14.88
CA GLY A 180 6.15 -21.08 13.72
C GLY A 180 7.29 -21.86 13.06
N ASP A 181 6.99 -22.56 11.97
CA ASP A 181 8.02 -23.21 11.13
C ASP A 181 8.90 -22.16 10.45
N GLU A 182 10.11 -22.52 9.99
CA GLU A 182 11.06 -21.57 9.39
C GLU A 182 10.44 -20.70 8.28
N GLY A 183 9.58 -21.29 7.45
CA GLY A 183 8.85 -20.57 6.38
C GLY A 183 7.73 -19.65 6.89
N GLU A 184 7.12 -19.93 8.04
CA GLU A 184 6.13 -19.06 8.68
C GLU A 184 6.80 -17.88 9.39
N VAL A 185 7.90 -18.15 10.08
CA VAL A 185 8.73 -17.13 10.73
C VAL A 185 9.26 -16.14 9.68
N ALA A 186 9.79 -16.63 8.55
CA ALA A 186 10.26 -15.75 7.46
C ALA A 186 9.13 -14.86 6.91
N ARG A 187 7.97 -15.44 6.60
CA ARG A 187 6.80 -14.68 6.10
C ARG A 187 6.29 -13.65 7.10
N SER A 188 6.26 -13.99 8.38
CA SER A 188 5.85 -13.07 9.46
C SER A 188 6.86 -11.94 9.64
N ARG A 189 8.16 -12.24 9.61
CA ARG A 189 9.22 -11.23 9.69
C ARG A 189 9.10 -10.23 8.55
N ASP A 190 8.94 -10.70 7.32
CA ASP A 190 8.76 -9.82 6.17
C ASP A 190 7.46 -9.01 6.26
N ALA A 191 6.37 -9.59 6.78
CA ALA A 191 5.14 -8.84 7.02
C ALA A 191 5.31 -7.71 8.07
N TRP A 192 6.10 -7.93 9.12
CA TRP A 192 6.45 -6.88 10.09
C TRP A 192 7.40 -5.85 9.51
N LEU A 193 8.38 -6.27 8.71
CA LEU A 193 9.31 -5.37 8.04
C LEU A 193 8.59 -4.48 7.02
N HIS A 194 7.52 -4.96 6.40
CA HIS A 194 6.65 -4.14 5.58
C HIS A 194 5.99 -2.99 6.38
N GLU A 195 5.53 -3.27 7.60
CA GLU A 195 4.94 -2.26 8.48
C GLU A 195 6.00 -1.33 9.09
N PHE A 196 7.18 -1.86 9.38
CA PHE A 196 8.35 -1.09 9.79
C PHE A 196 8.99 -0.39 8.59
N LEU A 197 8.35 0.69 8.13
CA LEU A 197 8.88 1.60 7.10
C LEU A 197 9.09 0.95 5.72
N GLN A 198 8.36 -0.13 5.40
CA GLN A 198 8.48 -0.85 4.12
C GLN A 198 9.89 -1.38 3.89
N LEU A 199 10.45 -2.04 4.89
CA LEU A 199 11.77 -2.69 4.88
C LEU A 199 11.69 -4.18 4.49
N ASP A 200 10.54 -4.65 3.99
CA ASP A 200 10.43 -6.01 3.44
C ASP A 200 11.22 -6.15 2.13
N ALA A 201 11.60 -7.38 1.79
CA ALA A 201 12.43 -7.66 0.62
C ALA A 201 11.82 -7.13 -0.69
N ALA A 202 10.49 -7.21 -0.86
CA ALA A 202 9.83 -6.74 -2.07
C ALA A 202 9.80 -5.20 -2.17
N SER A 203 9.69 -4.48 -1.05
CA SER A 203 9.81 -3.02 -1.03
C SER A 203 11.24 -2.55 -1.29
N LEU A 204 12.24 -3.21 -0.69
CA LEU A 204 13.65 -2.90 -0.94
C LEU A 204 14.04 -3.16 -2.40
N GLN A 205 13.56 -4.25 -2.99
CA GLN A 205 13.78 -4.53 -4.41
C GLN A 205 13.16 -3.43 -5.29
N ARG A 206 11.93 -3.01 -5.01
CA ARG A 206 11.29 -1.91 -5.75
C ARG A 206 12.06 -0.60 -5.63
N ASP A 207 12.54 -0.25 -4.44
CA ASP A 207 13.33 0.96 -4.22
C ASP A 207 14.68 0.89 -4.96
N ALA A 208 15.30 -0.29 -5.01
CA ALA A 208 16.51 -0.53 -5.78
C ALA A 208 16.27 -0.43 -7.30
N GLU A 209 15.19 -1.03 -7.80
CA GLU A 209 14.77 -0.90 -9.22
C GLU A 209 14.55 0.56 -9.59
N LEU A 210 13.83 1.32 -8.76
CA LEU A 210 13.62 2.77 -8.97
C LEU A 210 14.94 3.56 -8.98
N ALA A 211 15.89 3.22 -8.10
CA ALA A 211 17.20 3.83 -8.10
C ALA A 211 17.98 3.52 -9.40
N THR A 212 17.92 2.28 -9.88
CA THR A 212 18.56 1.91 -11.16
C THR A 212 17.89 2.57 -12.37
N GLU A 213 16.57 2.71 -12.37
CA GLU A 213 15.83 3.43 -13.42
C GLU A 213 16.20 4.92 -13.44
N ALA A 214 16.37 5.53 -12.26
CA ALA A 214 16.83 6.91 -12.16
C ALA A 214 18.27 7.08 -12.67
N GLU A 215 19.16 6.13 -12.41
CA GLU A 215 20.53 6.14 -12.95
C GLU A 215 20.55 5.97 -14.48
N ALA A 216 19.76 5.05 -15.03
CA ALA A 216 19.65 4.88 -16.47
C ALA A 216 19.07 6.14 -17.16
N ALA A 217 18.03 6.75 -16.58
CA ALA A 217 17.47 8.00 -17.06
C ALA A 217 18.48 9.15 -17.01
N TRP A 218 19.39 9.15 -16.04
CA TRP A 218 20.50 10.10 -15.96
C TRP A 218 21.49 9.91 -17.09
N GLU A 219 21.92 8.68 -17.37
CA GLU A 219 22.85 8.42 -18.47
C GLU A 219 22.26 8.87 -19.82
N ASP A 220 20.98 8.62 -20.05
CA ASP A 220 20.28 9.08 -21.25
C ASP A 220 20.12 10.60 -21.28
N GLY A 221 19.73 11.23 -20.17
CA GLY A 221 19.63 12.68 -20.06
C GLY A 221 20.99 13.40 -20.22
N ALA A 222 22.06 12.82 -19.69
CA ALA A 222 23.43 13.32 -19.82
C ALA A 222 24.00 13.15 -21.24
N ARG A 223 23.54 12.13 -21.99
CA ARG A 223 23.82 12.02 -23.43
C ARG A 223 23.11 13.11 -24.22
N VAL A 224 21.85 13.38 -23.88
CA VAL A 224 21.04 14.42 -24.52
C VAL A 224 21.57 15.83 -24.23
N SER A 225 22.04 16.11 -23.01
CA SER A 225 22.58 17.43 -22.65
C SER A 225 23.96 17.73 -23.26
N LYS A 226 24.73 16.69 -23.61
CA LYS A 226 26.02 16.83 -24.32
C LYS A 226 25.88 17.13 -25.81
N ASP A 227 24.68 16.98 -26.38
CA ASP A 227 24.42 17.24 -27.80
C ASP A 227 23.10 18.02 -27.98
N PRO A 228 23.04 19.29 -27.52
CA PRO A 228 21.81 20.08 -27.55
C PRO A 228 21.33 20.39 -28.97
N HIS A 229 22.21 20.34 -29.97
CA HIS A 229 21.88 20.57 -31.39
C HIS A 229 21.03 19.44 -32.00
N ARG A 230 21.11 18.23 -31.44
CA ARG A 230 20.38 17.06 -31.93
C ARG A 230 18.90 17.04 -31.53
N LEU A 231 18.49 17.88 -30.58
CA LEU A 231 17.09 18.03 -30.17
C LEU A 231 16.31 19.07 -30.99
N LEU A 232 17.01 19.92 -31.75
CA LEU A 232 16.40 21.05 -32.47
C LEU A 232 16.48 20.92 -34.00
N HIS A 233 17.28 19.99 -34.55
CA HIS A 233 17.42 19.78 -35.99
C HIS A 233 17.13 18.34 -36.41
N ASP A 234 15.84 18.05 -36.65
CA ASP A 234 15.39 17.01 -37.60
C ASP A 234 14.83 17.66 -38.88
N GLY A 235 15.16 18.93 -39.13
CA GLY A 235 14.86 19.64 -40.37
C GLY A 235 16.16 19.96 -41.09
N ASP A 236 16.33 19.34 -42.26
CA ASP A 236 17.32 19.71 -43.28
C ASP A 236 17.34 21.23 -43.45
N ASP A 237 18.41 21.90 -43.05
CA ASP A 237 18.79 23.21 -43.61
C ASP A 237 20.27 23.48 -43.32
N ASP A 238 21.02 23.52 -44.42
CA ASP A 238 22.41 23.99 -44.48
C ASP A 238 22.47 25.47 -44.07
N ALA A 239 22.75 25.76 -42.80
CA ALA A 239 22.99 27.13 -42.35
C ALA A 239 24.28 27.22 -41.52
N GLU A 240 25.21 28.00 -42.06
CA GLU A 240 26.54 28.30 -41.55
C GLU A 240 26.55 28.81 -40.09
N GLY A 241 27.42 28.21 -39.29
CA GLY A 241 28.35 28.89 -38.39
C GLY A 241 27.87 30.12 -37.62
N GLY A 242 26.96 29.94 -36.66
CA GLY A 242 26.71 30.90 -35.60
C GLY A 242 27.30 30.41 -34.27
N ALA A 243 28.38 31.05 -33.82
CA ALA A 243 28.96 30.83 -32.49
C ALA A 243 27.98 31.31 -31.40
N TRP A 244 27.11 30.41 -30.96
CA TRP A 244 26.36 30.60 -29.72
C TRP A 244 27.30 30.21 -28.59
N ASP A 245 27.64 31.20 -27.76
CA ASP A 245 28.46 31.04 -26.56
C ASP A 245 28.07 29.78 -25.81
N GLU A 246 29.10 29.02 -25.46
CA GLU A 246 29.13 27.72 -24.81
C GLU A 246 28.57 27.84 -23.38
N HIS A 247 27.30 28.22 -23.22
CA HIS A 247 26.57 28.10 -21.97
C HIS A 247 26.24 26.63 -21.76
N VAL A 248 27.28 25.82 -21.48
CA VAL A 248 27.13 24.53 -20.83
C VAL A 248 26.43 24.82 -19.52
N VAL A 249 25.11 24.64 -19.48
CA VAL A 249 24.32 24.70 -18.27
C VAL A 249 24.89 23.61 -17.36
N ARG A 250 25.79 24.00 -16.44
CA ARG A 250 26.30 23.11 -15.40
C ARG A 250 25.13 22.74 -14.52
N LEU A 251 24.57 21.57 -14.79
CA LEU A 251 23.53 21.00 -13.96
C LEU A 251 24.11 20.82 -12.53
N PRO A 252 23.35 21.13 -11.45
CA PRO A 252 23.84 21.08 -10.06
C PRO A 252 24.44 19.73 -9.66
N GLY A 253 25.26 19.68 -8.60
CA GLY A 253 26.01 18.47 -8.19
C GLY A 253 25.20 17.23 -7.76
N GLU A 254 23.86 17.27 -7.81
CA GLU A 254 22.93 16.20 -7.41
C GLU A 254 21.93 15.87 -8.54
N THR A 255 22.40 15.80 -9.78
CA THR A 255 21.52 15.73 -10.96
C THR A 255 20.98 14.38 -11.36
N ALA A 256 21.51 13.29 -10.78
CA ALA A 256 20.93 11.97 -10.97
C ALA A 256 19.48 11.92 -10.45
N ASP A 257 19.22 12.60 -9.32
CA ASP A 257 17.90 12.66 -8.68
C ASP A 257 16.88 13.44 -9.51
N PHE A 258 17.34 14.39 -10.34
CA PHE A 258 16.48 15.18 -11.23
C PHE A 258 16.47 14.67 -12.68
N SER A 259 17.19 13.58 -12.97
CA SER A 259 17.36 13.06 -14.33
C SER A 259 16.05 12.72 -15.02
N ALA A 260 15.15 12.03 -14.32
CA ALA A 260 13.84 11.65 -14.84
C ALA A 260 12.96 12.87 -15.14
N VAL A 261 13.18 13.97 -14.41
CA VAL A 261 12.54 15.27 -14.65
C VAL A 261 13.03 15.87 -15.96
N TYR A 262 14.35 15.88 -16.16
CA TYR A 262 14.95 16.37 -17.40
C TYR A 262 14.58 15.50 -18.61
N ALA A 263 14.55 14.18 -18.45
CA ALA A 263 14.14 13.25 -19.50
C ALA A 263 12.68 13.47 -19.93
N ASN A 264 11.77 13.67 -18.96
CA ASN A 264 10.36 13.96 -19.26
C ASN A 264 10.21 15.32 -19.95
N PHE A 265 10.92 16.35 -19.47
CA PHE A 265 10.93 17.66 -20.09
C PHE A 265 11.48 17.61 -21.53
N ALA A 266 12.58 16.89 -21.76
CA ALA A 266 13.13 16.68 -23.10
C ALA A 266 12.14 15.95 -24.01
N ALA A 267 11.45 14.92 -23.52
CA ALA A 267 10.41 14.21 -24.28
C ALA A 267 9.21 15.10 -24.62
N TYR A 268 8.85 16.02 -23.73
CA TYR A 268 7.82 17.02 -23.96
C TYR A 268 8.25 18.03 -25.03
N CYS A 269 9.46 18.57 -24.92
CA CYS A 269 10.04 19.48 -25.93
C CYS A 269 10.15 18.81 -27.31
N ALA A 270 10.46 17.52 -27.36
CA ALA A 270 10.51 16.73 -28.59
C ALA A 270 9.11 16.32 -29.12
N GLY A 271 8.02 16.77 -28.49
CA GLY A 271 6.65 16.44 -28.90
C GLY A 271 6.24 14.97 -28.71
N LYS A 272 7.07 14.16 -28.05
CA LYS A 272 6.81 12.72 -27.79
C LYS A 272 5.80 12.53 -26.66
N THR A 273 5.72 13.47 -25.74
CA THR A 273 4.72 13.50 -24.66
C THR A 273 3.92 14.80 -24.70
N ARG A 274 2.62 14.73 -24.36
CA ARG A 274 1.74 15.92 -24.34
C ARG A 274 1.84 16.76 -23.06
N ALA A 275 2.51 16.23 -22.03
CA ALA A 275 2.67 16.90 -20.75
C ALA A 275 4.06 16.62 -20.18
N ALA A 276 4.72 17.69 -19.70
CA ALA A 276 5.86 17.57 -18.80
C ALA A 276 5.30 17.25 -17.40
N THR A 277 5.18 15.98 -17.07
CA THR A 277 4.59 15.54 -15.79
C THR A 277 5.58 15.68 -14.63
N PRO A 278 5.28 16.46 -13.58
CA PRO A 278 6.11 16.54 -12.38
C PRO A 278 5.93 15.34 -11.42
N GLY A 279 5.04 14.40 -11.73
CA GLY A 279 4.78 13.24 -10.85
C GLY A 279 6.00 12.32 -10.67
N VAL A 280 6.81 12.16 -11.71
CA VAL A 280 8.05 11.36 -11.67
C VAL A 280 9.09 12.00 -10.72
N VAL A 281 9.04 13.32 -10.53
CA VAL A 281 9.95 14.08 -9.67
C VAL A 281 9.85 13.63 -8.21
N ARG A 282 8.64 13.32 -7.72
CA ARG A 282 8.44 13.01 -6.30
C ARG A 282 9.01 11.65 -5.90
N ASP A 283 8.95 10.68 -6.81
CA ASP A 283 9.28 9.28 -6.50
C ASP A 283 10.73 8.92 -6.89
N THR A 284 11.38 9.72 -7.75
CA THR A 284 12.75 9.46 -8.22
C THR A 284 13.81 10.34 -7.57
N VAL A 285 13.43 11.52 -7.04
CA VAL A 285 14.35 12.40 -6.32
C VAL A 285 14.76 11.74 -5.01
N ALA A 286 16.08 11.59 -4.80
CA ALA A 286 16.70 10.90 -3.69
C ALA A 286 16.43 9.38 -3.63
N ALA A 287 15.92 8.75 -4.70
CA ALA A 287 15.62 7.32 -4.71
C ALA A 287 16.85 6.46 -4.34
N ARG A 288 18.04 6.85 -4.83
CA ARG A 288 19.31 6.18 -4.48
C ARG A 288 19.65 6.32 -3.00
N ALA A 289 19.55 7.54 -2.45
CA ALA A 289 19.84 7.79 -1.05
C ALA A 289 18.86 7.02 -0.14
N VAL A 290 17.56 7.07 -0.46
CA VAL A 290 16.50 6.35 0.25
C VAL A 290 16.73 4.83 0.19
N ALA A 291 17.02 4.27 -0.99
CA ALA A 291 17.29 2.84 -1.15
C ALA A 291 18.50 2.40 -0.32
N SER A 292 19.60 3.16 -0.36
CA SER A 292 20.81 2.86 0.44
C SER A 292 20.57 2.95 1.94
N GLN A 293 19.79 3.95 2.38
CA GLN A 293 19.44 4.15 3.78
C GLN A 293 18.54 3.02 4.28
N LYS A 294 17.51 2.65 3.52
CA LYS A 294 16.62 1.53 3.85
C LYS A 294 17.37 0.19 3.88
N ALA A 295 18.31 -0.04 2.96
CA ALA A 295 19.17 -1.23 3.02
C ALA A 295 19.97 -1.29 4.32
N THR A 296 20.56 -0.16 4.73
CA THR A 296 21.28 -0.04 6.01
C THR A 296 20.36 -0.32 7.20
N TRP A 297 19.15 0.26 7.20
CA TRP A 297 18.15 0.01 8.24
C TRP A 297 17.70 -1.44 8.30
N ARG A 298 17.57 -2.10 7.13
CA ARG A 298 17.24 -3.52 7.05
C ARG A 298 18.32 -4.38 7.69
N GLU A 299 19.59 -4.13 7.37
CA GLU A 299 20.72 -4.85 7.97
C GLU A 299 20.75 -4.72 9.49
N ILE A 300 20.44 -3.53 10.01
CA ILE A 300 20.33 -3.29 11.46
C ILE A 300 19.22 -4.15 12.07
N LEU A 301 18.02 -4.18 11.47
CA LEU A 301 16.90 -4.98 11.97
C LEU A 301 17.16 -6.48 11.88
N ASP A 302 17.81 -6.95 10.81
CA ASP A 302 18.19 -8.37 10.66
C ASP A 302 19.25 -8.76 11.72
N ALA A 303 20.24 -7.91 11.98
CA ALA A 303 21.22 -8.14 13.05
C ALA A 303 20.55 -8.19 14.43
N LEU A 304 19.57 -7.32 14.70
CA LEU A 304 18.77 -7.35 15.93
C LEU A 304 17.93 -8.63 16.05
N ALA A 305 17.26 -9.04 14.98
CA ALA A 305 16.45 -10.27 14.98
C ALA A 305 17.28 -11.54 15.23
N LEU A 306 18.58 -11.50 14.95
CA LEU A 306 19.56 -12.58 15.22
C LEU A 306 20.35 -12.40 16.52
N GLU A 307 20.08 -11.35 17.31
CA GLU A 307 20.83 -10.97 18.51
C GLU A 307 22.32 -10.69 18.28
N ASP A 308 22.73 -10.34 17.06
CA ASP A 308 24.12 -9.99 16.74
C ASP A 308 24.40 -8.51 17.03
N PHE A 309 24.25 -8.12 18.30
CA PHE A 309 24.42 -6.73 18.76
C PHE A 309 25.84 -6.19 18.53
N HIS A 310 26.83 -7.08 18.45
CA HIS A 310 28.23 -6.71 18.23
C HIS A 310 28.47 -6.07 16.86
N ARG A 311 27.66 -6.41 15.85
CA ARG A 311 27.73 -5.76 14.52
C ARG A 311 27.29 -4.30 14.55
N LEU A 312 26.60 -3.87 15.61
CA LEU A 312 26.01 -2.54 15.69
C LEU A 312 26.91 -1.50 16.39
N GLN A 313 28.20 -1.78 16.62
CA GLN A 313 29.06 -0.91 17.43
C GLN A 313 29.74 0.25 16.67
N GLY A 314 29.63 0.31 15.34
CA GLY A 314 30.19 1.40 14.54
C GLY A 314 29.48 2.74 14.78
N ALA A 315 30.21 3.85 14.80
CA ALA A 315 29.64 5.18 15.02
C ALA A 315 28.54 5.53 13.99
N ASP A 316 28.79 5.22 12.71
CA ASP A 316 27.83 5.44 11.62
C ASP A 316 26.60 4.52 11.74
N VAL A 317 26.81 3.26 12.13
CA VAL A 317 25.73 2.29 12.36
C VAL A 317 24.86 2.71 13.55
N MET A 318 25.46 3.22 14.61
CA MET A 318 24.73 3.74 15.78
C MET A 318 23.96 5.02 15.47
N ALA A 319 24.50 5.90 14.62
CA ALA A 319 23.78 7.06 14.13
C ALA A 319 22.56 6.64 13.29
N ALA A 320 22.74 5.70 12.35
CA ALA A 320 21.65 5.14 11.56
C ALA A 320 20.61 4.40 12.42
N ALA A 321 21.04 3.67 13.45
CA ALA A 321 20.16 2.99 14.40
C ALA A 321 19.34 3.98 15.24
N ALA A 322 19.94 5.10 15.65
CA ALA A 322 19.23 6.16 16.36
C ALA A 322 18.18 6.82 15.45
N GLU A 323 18.54 7.15 14.20
CA GLU A 323 17.60 7.69 13.22
C GLU A 323 16.44 6.71 12.97
N LEU A 324 16.75 5.43 12.74
CA LEU A 324 15.74 4.39 12.55
C LEU A 324 14.80 4.28 13.75
N SER A 325 15.34 4.33 14.97
CA SER A 325 14.55 4.30 16.20
C SER A 325 13.58 5.47 16.28
N ASP A 326 14.02 6.69 15.95
CA ASP A 326 13.15 7.87 15.92
C ASP A 326 12.03 7.70 14.87
N ARG A 327 12.36 7.19 13.68
CA ARG A 327 11.36 6.90 12.64
C ARG A 327 10.34 5.86 13.10
N LEU A 328 10.78 4.74 13.65
CA LEU A 328 9.90 3.69 14.19
C LEU A 328 9.01 4.22 15.33
N ALA A 329 9.55 5.10 16.18
CA ALA A 329 8.80 5.73 17.25
C ALA A 329 7.64 6.61 16.73
N THR A 330 7.80 7.24 15.56
CA THR A 330 6.71 8.00 14.93
C THR A 330 5.65 7.11 14.30
N VAL A 331 6.05 6.05 13.59
CA VAL A 331 5.11 5.14 12.91
C VAL A 331 4.18 4.45 13.91
N ARG A 332 4.70 3.96 15.05
CA ARG A 332 3.88 3.30 16.07
C ARG A 332 2.84 4.22 16.73
N LEU A 333 3.05 5.54 16.70
CA LEU A 333 2.16 6.53 17.33
C LEU A 333 1.17 7.17 16.36
N PHE A 334 1.21 6.80 15.08
CA PHE A 334 0.37 7.43 14.06
C PHE A 334 -1.13 7.29 14.39
N ASP A 335 -1.59 6.08 14.74
CA ASP A 335 -2.98 5.82 15.12
C ASP A 335 -3.38 6.57 16.40
N ALA A 336 -2.48 6.63 17.39
CA ALA A 336 -2.71 7.37 18.62
C ALA A 336 -2.90 8.87 18.34
N LYS A 337 -2.10 9.45 17.42
CA LYS A 337 -2.21 10.85 17.02
C LYS A 337 -3.49 11.14 16.25
N LEU A 338 -3.92 10.22 15.37
CA LEU A 338 -5.22 10.36 14.69
C LEU A 338 -6.37 10.34 15.70
N GLY A 339 -6.32 9.44 16.69
CA GLY A 339 -7.30 9.39 17.78
C GLY A 339 -7.33 10.68 18.60
N GLU A 340 -6.16 11.28 18.86
CA GLU A 340 -6.05 12.57 19.53
C GLU A 340 -6.71 13.70 18.72
N ILE A 341 -6.47 13.78 17.41
CA ILE A 341 -7.10 14.78 16.53
C ILE A 341 -8.62 14.65 16.55
N VAL A 342 -9.16 13.42 16.52
CA VAL A 342 -10.61 13.19 16.60
C VAL A 342 -11.16 13.65 17.96
N LYS A 343 -10.45 13.37 19.07
CA LYS A 343 -10.85 13.82 20.41
C LYS A 343 -10.80 15.35 20.53
N GLU A 344 -9.79 15.99 19.95
CA GLU A 344 -9.68 17.45 19.88
C GLU A 344 -10.82 18.06 19.09
N GLN A 345 -11.14 17.52 17.91
CA GLN A 345 -12.29 17.97 17.10
C GLN A 345 -13.61 17.77 17.84
N ALA A 346 -13.82 16.64 18.50
CA ALA A 346 -15.01 16.39 19.31
C ALA A 346 -15.11 17.36 20.50
N GLY A 347 -13.98 17.66 21.15
CA GLY A 347 -13.89 18.67 22.20
C GLY A 347 -14.23 20.07 21.68
N ALA A 348 -13.71 20.44 20.50
CA ALA A 348 -13.99 21.70 19.84
C ALA A 348 -15.47 21.84 19.42
N VAL A 349 -16.12 20.76 18.96
CA VAL A 349 -17.56 20.75 18.66
C VAL A 349 -18.38 20.98 19.93
N ARG A 350 -18.09 20.25 21.02
CA ARG A 350 -18.76 20.46 22.33
C ARG A 350 -18.54 21.86 22.90
N ALA A 351 -17.32 22.39 22.74
CA ALA A 351 -17.01 23.76 23.12
C ALA A 351 -17.73 24.77 22.22
N GLY A 352 -17.87 24.49 20.92
CA GLY A 352 -18.61 25.31 19.95
C GLY A 352 -20.11 25.40 20.26
N GLU A 353 -20.74 24.30 20.68
CA GLU A 353 -22.13 24.28 21.17
C GLU A 353 -22.29 25.16 22.43
N GLY A 354 -21.34 25.06 23.38
CA GLY A 354 -21.31 25.92 24.56
C GLY A 354 -20.98 27.39 24.29
N VAL A 355 -20.15 27.67 23.27
CA VAL A 355 -19.80 29.04 22.84
C VAL A 355 -20.94 29.68 22.06
N GLN A 356 -21.73 28.94 21.26
CA GLN A 356 -22.96 29.47 20.65
C GLN A 356 -23.99 29.84 21.72
N GLU A 357 -24.11 29.06 22.79
CA GLU A 357 -25.00 29.36 23.92
C GLU A 357 -24.47 30.55 24.75
N ALA A 358 -23.16 30.62 24.99
CA ALA A 358 -22.52 31.72 25.71
C ALA A 358 -22.48 33.04 24.90
N VAL A 359 -22.27 32.99 23.59
CA VAL A 359 -22.31 34.16 22.69
C VAL A 359 -23.76 34.65 22.51
N SER A 360 -24.74 33.74 22.46
CA SER A 360 -26.17 34.10 22.47
C SER A 360 -26.61 34.73 23.80
N ARG A 361 -25.99 34.35 24.93
CA ARG A 361 -26.21 34.99 26.24
C ARG A 361 -25.42 36.29 26.42
N ALA A 362 -24.21 36.39 25.89
CA ALA A 362 -23.32 37.54 26.05
C ALA A 362 -23.61 38.68 25.06
N ASN A 363 -24.36 38.43 23.98
CA ASN A 363 -24.68 39.45 22.98
C ASN A 363 -26.13 39.31 22.46
N PRO A 364 -27.14 39.59 23.30
CA PRO A 364 -28.55 39.45 22.92
C PRO A 364 -29.02 40.44 21.84
N ASP A 365 -28.25 41.51 21.58
CA ASP A 365 -28.69 42.68 20.80
C ASP A 365 -28.33 42.68 19.30
N ARG A 366 -27.82 41.57 18.75
CA ARG A 366 -27.50 41.52 17.30
C ARG A 366 -28.70 41.29 16.37
N ARG A 367 -29.94 41.39 16.88
CA ARG A 367 -31.19 41.30 16.09
C ARG A 367 -31.85 42.64 15.75
N SER A 368 -31.22 43.78 15.98
CA SER A 368 -31.79 45.09 15.66
C SER A 368 -30.88 45.89 14.72
N ARG A 369 -30.96 45.60 13.42
CA ARG A 369 -30.67 46.55 12.33
C ARG A 369 -31.21 45.99 11.02
N GLU A 370 -32.53 45.88 10.94
CA GLU A 370 -33.20 46.08 9.65
C GLU A 370 -33.15 47.59 9.36
N PRO A 371 -32.75 48.02 8.16
CA PRO A 371 -32.90 49.41 7.76
C PRO A 371 -34.37 49.67 7.45
N ASP A 372 -35.03 50.48 8.28
CA ASP A 372 -36.31 51.11 7.94
C ASP A 372 -36.14 51.92 6.65
N THR A 373 -36.57 51.35 5.52
CA THR A 373 -36.93 52.12 4.34
C THR A 373 -38.38 52.54 4.49
N ALA A 374 -38.60 53.78 4.90
CA ALA A 374 -39.90 54.44 4.82
C ALA A 374 -39.75 55.82 4.16
N GLY A 375 -40.54 56.03 3.10
CA GLY A 375 -41.12 57.33 2.70
C GLY A 375 -40.21 58.31 2.00
#